data_AF-A0A536BXU0-F1
#
_entry.id   AF-A0A536BXU0-F1
#
_cell.length_a   1.000
_cell.length_b   1.000
_cell.length_c   1.000
_cell.angle_alpha   90.00
_cell.angle_beta   90.00
_cell.angle_gamma   90.00
#
_symmetry.space_group_name_H-M   'P 1'
#
loop_
_entity.id
_entity.type
_entity.pdbx_description
1 polymer ?
#
loop_
_entity_poly.entity_id
_entity_poly.type
_entity_poly.pdbx_seq_one_letter_code
_entity_poly.pdbx_strand_id
1 'polypeptide(L)' 'MTDPRDDLRATEQSIGTDAERLRSLEDEKARLDPADPQVARLSEQAERLTAELKEKGTAERELSEEVSGSSR' A
#
# COMPACT_ATOMS: atom_id res chain seq x y z
N MET A 1 13.85 -16.14 13.31
CA MET A 1 12.51 -15.52 13.40
C MET A 1 12.75 -14.04 13.60
N THR A 2 12.25 -13.20 12.70
CA THR A 2 12.32 -11.74 12.83
C THR A 2 11.42 -11.31 14.00
N ASP A 3 11.71 -10.17 14.64
CA ASP A 3 10.89 -9.62 15.72
C ASP A 3 9.55 -9.12 15.12
N PRO A 4 8.38 -9.55 15.62
CA PRO A 4 7.07 -9.07 15.15
C PRO A 4 6.93 -7.55 15.13
N ARG A 5 7.66 -6.82 16.00
CA ARG A 5 7.70 -5.35 16.00
C ARG A 5 8.46 -4.77 14.81
N ASP A 6 9.53 -5.44 14.38
CA ASP A 6 10.29 -5.02 13.20
C ASP A 6 9.50 -5.35 11.92
N ASP A 7 8.82 -6.49 11.88
CA ASP A 7 7.94 -6.87 10.77
C ASP A 7 6.74 -5.90 10.65
N LEU A 8 6.14 -5.49 11.78
CA LEU A 8 5.08 -4.48 11.81
C LEU A 8 5.58 -3.14 11.25
N ARG A 9 6.73 -2.64 11.74
CA ARG A 9 7.31 -1.37 11.27
C ARG A 9 7.65 -1.42 9.78
N ALA A 10 8.20 -2.54 9.30
CA ALA A 10 8.51 -2.73 7.88
C ALA A 10 7.23 -2.71 7.03
N THR A 11 6.15 -3.32 7.53
CA THR A 11 4.85 -3.35 6.86
C THR A 11 4.23 -1.95 6.80
N GLU A 12 4.23 -1.20 7.91
CA GLU A 12 3.80 0.21 7.96
C GLU A 12 4.55 1.09 6.96
N GLN A 13 5.89 0.96 6.90
CA GLN A 13 6.71 1.71 5.96
C GLN A 13 6.41 1.35 4.51
N SER A 14 6.17 0.06 4.22
CA SER A 14 5.80 -0.39 2.88
C SER A 14 4.44 0.15 2.46
N ILE A 15 3.44 0.13 3.35
CA ILE A 15 2.12 0.72 3.12
C ILE A 15 2.25 2.21 2.82
N GLY A 16 3.05 2.95 3.61
CA GLY A 16 3.28 4.38 3.37
C GLY A 16 3.88 4.66 2.00
N THR A 17 4.89 3.88 1.60
CA THR A 17 5.54 4.00 0.28
C THR A 17 4.56 3.75 -0.86
N ASP A 18 3.73 2.73 -0.74
CA ASP A 18 2.72 2.40 -1.75
C ASP A 18 1.61 3.45 -1.83
N ALA A 19 1.19 4.01 -0.69
CA ALA A 19 0.20 5.09 -0.68
C ALA A 19 0.72 6.35 -1.38
N GLU A 20 2.00 6.71 -1.18
CA GLU A 20 2.66 7.82 -1.89
C GLU A 20 2.74 7.55 -3.40
N ARG A 21 3.06 6.31 -3.79
CA ARG A 21 3.09 5.90 -5.20
C ARG A 21 1.69 5.94 -5.83
N LEU A 22 0.65 5.50 -5.12
CA LEU A 22 -0.73 5.57 -5.60
C LEU A 22 -1.14 7.03 -5.84
N ARG A 23 -0.85 7.91 -4.89
CA ARG A 23 -1.09 9.34 -5.04
C ARG A 23 -0.38 9.91 -6.27
N SER A 24 0.87 9.52 -6.50
CA SER A 24 1.64 9.98 -7.67
C SER A 24 1.00 9.54 -8.99
N LEU A 25 0.47 8.31 -9.06
CA LEU A 25 -0.25 7.81 -10.25
C LEU A 25 -1.53 8.60 -10.51
N GLU A 26 -2.31 8.91 -9.47
CA GLU A 26 -3.53 9.71 -9.59
C GLU A 26 -3.24 11.16 -9.97
N ASP A 27 -2.17 11.76 -9.42
CA ASP A 27 -1.72 13.09 -9.81
C ASP A 27 -1.23 13.14 -11.27
N GLU A 28 -0.61 12.07 -11.78
CA GLU A 28 -0.23 11.94 -13.19
C GLU A 28 -1.46 11.83 -14.09
N LYS A 29 -2.42 10.96 -13.75
CA LYS A 29 -3.71 10.83 -14.46
C LYS A 29 -4.46 12.15 -14.55
N ALA A 30 -4.48 12.92 -13.47
CA ALA A 30 -5.19 14.21 -13.41
C ALA A 30 -4.61 15.28 -14.35
N ARG A 31 -3.37 15.10 -14.83
CA ARG A 31 -2.71 16.02 -15.78
C ARG A 31 -2.90 15.61 -17.24
N LEU A 32 -3.42 14.41 -17.50
CA LEU A 32 -3.65 13.89 -18.83
C LEU A 32 -5.04 14.24 -19.33
N ASP A 33 -5.22 14.23 -20.66
CA ASP A 33 -6.55 14.26 -21.25
C ASP A 33 -7.29 12.96 -20.88
N PRO A 34 -8.59 13.00 -20.50
CA PRO A 34 -9.34 11.79 -20.16
C PRO A 34 -9.41 10.73 -21.26
N ALA A 35 -9.24 11.11 -22.54
CA ALA A 35 -9.19 10.20 -23.68
C ALA A 35 -7.77 9.70 -23.99
N ASP A 36 -6.75 10.15 -23.23
CA ASP A 36 -5.38 9.69 -23.40
C ASP A 36 -5.27 8.20 -23.03
N PRO A 37 -4.74 7.33 -23.91
CA PRO A 37 -4.57 5.91 -23.62
C PRO A 37 -3.65 5.62 -22.42
N GLN A 38 -2.81 6.56 -21.99
CA GLN A 38 -2.00 6.46 -20.77
C GLN A 38 -2.88 6.44 -19.51
N VAL A 39 -4.05 7.08 -19.51
CA VAL A 39 -4.98 7.06 -18.36
C VAL A 39 -5.41 5.64 -18.02
N ALA A 40 -5.70 4.80 -19.03
CA ALA A 40 -6.04 3.40 -18.81
C ALA A 40 -4.89 2.63 -18.17
N ARG A 41 -3.66 2.82 -18.67
CA ARG A 41 -2.45 2.16 -18.14
C ARG A 41 -2.12 2.58 -16.71
N LEU A 42 -2.31 3.85 -16.38
CA LEU A 42 -2.09 4.36 -15.03
C LEU A 42 -3.19 3.86 -14.08
N SER A 43 -4.42 3.74 -14.57
CA SER A 43 -5.55 3.18 -13.79
C SER A 43 -5.32 1.71 -13.44
N GLU A 44 -4.85 0.88 -14.38
CA GLU A 44 -4.48 -0.52 -14.11
C GLU A 44 -3.32 -0.64 -13.09
N GLN A 45 -2.38 0.30 -13.09
CA GLN A 45 -1.32 0.35 -12.08
C GLN A 45 -1.86 0.75 -10.71
N ALA A 46 -2.72 1.76 -10.65
CA ALA A 46 -3.37 2.20 -9.42
C ALA A 46 -4.25 1.10 -8.80
N GLU A 47 -4.98 0.34 -9.63
CA GLU A 47 -5.80 -0.79 -9.19
C GLU A 47 -4.95 -1.89 -8.54
N ARG A 48 -3.85 -2.30 -9.19
CA ARG A 48 -2.93 -3.31 -8.62
C ARG A 48 -2.34 -2.85 -7.29
N LEU A 49 -1.89 -1.60 -7.22
CA LEU A 49 -1.32 -1.05 -6.00
C LEU A 49 -2.35 -0.95 -4.86
N THR A 50 -3.62 -0.67 -5.19
CA THR A 50 -4.71 -0.68 -4.21
C THR A 50 -4.99 -2.09 -3.69
N ALA A 51 -4.91 -3.11 -4.54
CA ALA A 51 -5.04 -4.50 -4.12
C ALA A 51 -3.89 -4.91 -3.16
N GLU A 52 -2.65 -4.56 -3.50
CA GLU A 52 -1.47 -4.80 -2.65
C GLU A 52 -1.59 -4.09 -1.29
N LEU A 53 -2.05 -2.83 -1.28
CA LEU A 53 -2.30 -2.07 -0.04
C LEU A 53 -3.33 -2.75 0.86
N LYS A 54 -4.39 -3.34 0.28
CA LYS A 54 -5.41 -4.07 1.05
C LYS A 54 -4.82 -5.32 1.70
N GLU A 55 -3.99 -6.06 0.99
CA GLU A 55 -3.30 -7.25 1.52
C GLU A 55 -2.36 -6.86 2.66
N LYS A 56 -1.54 -5.81 2.46
CA LYS A 56 -0.61 -5.30 3.48
C LYS A 56 -1.34 -4.77 4.71
N GLY A 57 -2.45 -4.06 4.56
CA GLY A 57 -3.25 -3.59 5.69
C GLY A 57 -3.89 -4.75 6.49
N THR A 58 -4.16 -5.87 5.83
CA THR A 58 -4.60 -7.09 6.53
C THR A 58 -3.45 -7.68 7.36
N ALA A 59 -2.25 -7.76 6.78
CA ALA A 59 -1.04 -8.23 7.47
C ALA A 59 -0.63 -7.32 8.64
N GLU A 60 -0.68 -6.00 8.46
CA GLU A 60 -0.41 -5.01 9.51
C GLU A 60 -1.32 -5.21 10.73
N ARG A 61 -2.62 -5.45 10.49
CA ARG A 61 -3.58 -5.73 11.57
C ARG A 61 -3.22 -7.01 12.32
N GLU A 62 -2.89 -8.09 11.60
CA GLU A 62 -2.50 -9.37 12.19
C GLU A 62 -1.21 -9.23 13.03
N LEU A 63 -0.19 -8.54 12.50
CA LEU A 63 1.05 -8.25 13.21
C LEU A 63 0.81 -7.37 14.45
N SER A 64 -0.10 -6.40 14.36
CA SER A 64 -0.48 -5.54 15.49
C SER A 64 -1.15 -6.35 16.62
N GLU A 65 -2.01 -7.30 16.26
CA GLU A 65 -2.64 -8.24 17.20
C GLU A 65 -1.60 -9.15 17.85
N GLU A 66 -0.63 -9.66 17.08
CA GLU A 66 0.48 -10.49 17.58
C GLU A 66 1.36 -9.74 18.58
N VAL A 67 1.82 -8.52 18.23
CA VAL A 67 2.64 -7.68 19.12
C VAL A 67 1.90 -7.35 20.41
N SER A 68 0.60 -7.07 20.33
CA SER A 68 -0.25 -6.76 21.48
C SER A 68 -0.53 -7.98 22.36
N GLY A 69 -0.69 -9.17 21.76
CA GLY A 69 -0.89 -10.44 22.44
C GLY A 69 0.37 -10.98 23.11
N SER A 70 1.54 -10.77 22.49
CA SER A 70 2.86 -11.15 23.02
C SER A 70 3.33 -10.26 24.19
N SER A 71 2.65 -9.13 24.40
CA SER A 71 2.95 -8.18 25.50
C SER A 71 2.14 -8.46 26.79
N ARG A 72 1.40 -9.58 26.88
CA ARG A 72 0.67 -10.04 28.08
C ARG A 72 1.30 -11.30 28.66
#